data_AF-A0A6B0DGQ0-F1
#
_entry.id   AF-A0A6B0DGQ0-F1
#
_cell.length_a   1.000
_cell.length_b   1.000
_cell.length_c   1.000
_cell.angle_alpha   90.00
_cell.angle_beta   90.00
_cell.angle_gamma   90.00
#
_symmetry.space_group_name_H-M   'P 1'
#
loop_
_entity.id
_entity.type
_entity.pdbx_description
1 polymer ?
#
loop_
_entity_poly.entity_id
_entity_poly.type
_entity_poly.pdbx_seq_one_letter_code
_entity_poly.pdbx_strand_id
1 'polypeptide(L)'
;MDPNSLLRFLIGILFLSIASYQDIKKREVNTIIFLLMGLIGIFLMFFEFRLDIGIFIALIIFIISFFNIKKMDHILNIFLLIILILYLYYGGNKIIFVDSILLLIFKYLYYSGLLMGGADTKAMMAITLLIPYYPVTFTGLDIRTQIVSIIFPYPIEVLFYSVI
;
A
#
# COMPACT_ATOMS: atom_id res chain seq x y z
N MET A 1 20.85 -0.17 -11.77
CA MET A 1 20.17 -0.29 -10.47
C MET A 1 19.36 0.96 -10.27
N ASP A 2 18.06 0.85 -10.00
CA ASP A 2 17.28 2.03 -9.64
C ASP A 2 17.37 2.23 -8.12
N PRO A 3 18.11 3.24 -7.65
CA PRO A 3 18.38 3.44 -6.22
C PRO A 3 17.10 3.66 -5.42
N ASN A 4 16.04 4.21 -6.03
CA ASN A 4 14.77 4.45 -5.35
C ASN A 4 14.05 3.14 -5.01
N SER A 5 13.96 2.21 -5.97
CA SER A 5 13.36 0.89 -5.73
C SER A 5 14.09 0.09 -4.64
N LEU A 6 15.43 0.13 -4.62
CA LEU A 6 16.23 -0.55 -3.61
C LEU A 6 16.04 0.07 -2.22
N LEU A 7 16.01 1.40 -2.14
CA LEU A 7 15.77 2.12 -0.90
C LEU A 7 14.41 1.74 -0.28
N ARG A 8 13.34 1.79 -1.08
CA ARG A 8 11.98 1.37 -0.66
C ARG A 8 11.97 -0.06 -0.12
N PHE A 9 12.62 -0.98 -0.84
CA PHE A 9 12.72 -2.38 -0.43
C PHE A 9 13.47 -2.57 0.89
N LEU A 10 14.62 -1.92 1.07
CA LEU A 10 15.41 -1.99 2.30
C LEU A 10 14.66 -1.39 3.50
N ILE A 11 13.95 -0.28 3.31
CA ILE A 11 13.06 0.30 4.34
C ILE A 11 11.98 -0.73 4.71
N GLY A 12 11.37 -1.38 3.73
CA GLY A 12 10.35 -2.41 3.94
C GLY A 12 10.88 -3.56 4.78
N ILE A 13 12.04 -4.12 4.41
CA ILE A 13 12.70 -5.18 5.19
C ILE A 13 12.94 -4.73 6.62
N LEU A 14 13.47 -3.52 6.82
CA LEU A 14 13.78 -3.00 8.15
C LEU A 14 12.53 -2.92 9.03
N PHE A 15 11.45 -2.31 8.54
CA PHE A 15 10.22 -2.16 9.31
C PHE A 15 9.52 -3.51 9.56
N LEU A 16 9.48 -4.39 8.56
CA LEU A 16 8.89 -5.73 8.71
C LEU A 16 9.72 -6.62 9.64
N SER A 17 11.04 -6.51 9.64
CA SER A 17 11.91 -7.24 10.58
C SER A 17 11.69 -6.77 12.02
N ILE A 18 11.55 -5.46 12.23
CA ILE A 18 11.19 -4.91 13.54
C ILE A 18 9.82 -5.40 13.99
N ALA A 19 8.83 -5.40 13.09
CA ALA A 19 7.48 -5.90 13.36
C ALA A 19 7.50 -7.39 13.73
N SER A 20 8.20 -8.21 12.95
CA SER A 20 8.36 -9.65 13.20
C SER A 20 9.04 -9.93 14.55
N TYR A 21 10.10 -9.18 14.88
CA TYR A 21 10.74 -9.30 16.19
C TYR A 21 9.80 -8.91 17.35
N GLN A 22 8.98 -7.86 17.19
CA GLN A 22 7.99 -7.49 18.19
C GLN A 22 6.92 -8.56 18.37
N ASP A 23 6.43 -9.14 17.27
CA ASP A 23 5.45 -10.21 17.30
C ASP A 23 5.97 -11.43 18.07
N ILE A 24 7.21 -11.86 17.79
CA ILE A 24 7.84 -12.98 18.51
C ILE A 24 7.98 -12.68 20.00
N LYS A 25 8.41 -11.47 20.36
CA LYS A 25 8.73 -11.10 21.75
C LYS A 25 7.52 -10.78 22.60
N LYS A 26 6.53 -10.09 22.03
CA LYS A 26 5.40 -9.50 22.77
C LYS A 26 4.05 -10.10 22.38
N ARG A 27 4.01 -10.97 21.36
CA ARG A 27 2.77 -11.49 20.74
C ARG A 27 1.84 -10.41 20.22
N GLU A 28 2.39 -9.21 20.01
CA GLU A 28 1.69 -8.03 19.52
C GLU A 28 2.65 -7.17 18.73
N VAL A 29 2.15 -6.56 17.65
CA VAL A 29 2.91 -5.61 16.82
C VAL A 29 2.34 -4.21 17.03
N ASN A 30 3.22 -3.25 17.32
CA ASN A 30 2.79 -1.86 17.46
C ASN A 30 2.32 -1.31 16.11
N THR A 31 1.07 -0.86 16.06
CA THR A 31 0.43 -0.24 14.89
C THR A 31 1.25 0.94 14.34
N ILE A 32 1.99 1.68 15.19
CA ILE A 32 2.80 2.83 14.76
C ILE A 32 3.85 2.45 13.71
N ILE A 33 4.38 1.22 13.74
CA ILE A 33 5.38 0.75 12.77
C ILE A 33 4.81 0.82 11.34
N PHE A 34 3.62 0.27 11.14
CA PHE A 34 2.97 0.27 9.83
C PHE A 34 2.50 1.65 9.40
N LEU A 35 2.06 2.48 10.36
CA LEU A 35 1.69 3.87 10.06
C LEU A 35 2.90 4.65 9.53
N LEU A 36 4.04 4.58 10.22
CA LEU A 36 5.28 5.22 9.78
C LEU A 36 5.75 4.67 8.44
N MET A 37 5.69 3.34 8.25
CA MET A 37 6.07 2.72 6.98
C MET A 37 5.23 3.24 5.81
N GLY A 38 3.90 3.33 5.96
CA GLY A 38 3.02 3.88 4.94
C GLY A 38 3.25 5.37 4.69
N LEU A 39 3.47 6.18 5.74
CA LEU A 39 3.79 7.60 5.61
C LEU A 39 5.12 7.84 4.90
N ILE A 40 6.15 7.02 5.17
CA ILE A 40 7.42 7.05 4.43
C ILE A 40 7.17 6.69 2.95
N GLY A 41 6.33 5.69 2.68
CA GLY A 41 5.93 5.34 1.31
C GLY A 41 5.32 6.51 0.55
N ILE A 42 4.35 7.20 1.16
CA ILE A 42 3.72 8.43 0.62
C ILE A 42 4.75 9.54 0.41
N PHE A 43 5.64 9.75 1.37
CA PHE A 43 6.72 10.72 1.26
C PHE A 43 7.60 10.44 0.03
N LEU A 44 7.99 9.18 -0.18
CA LEU A 44 8.78 8.77 -1.36
C LEU A 44 7.97 8.92 -2.66
N MET A 45 6.66 8.64 -2.64
CA MET A 45 5.78 8.84 -3.80
C MET A 45 5.73 10.30 -4.24
N PHE A 46 5.81 11.27 -3.33
CA PHE A 46 5.85 12.70 -3.69
C PHE A 46 7.05 13.07 -4.56
N PHE A 47 8.22 12.50 -4.29
CA PHE A 47 9.42 12.72 -5.11
C PHE A 47 9.32 12.02 -6.47
N GLU A 48 8.74 10.82 -6.49
CA GLU A 48 8.67 10.00 -7.69
C GLU A 48 7.63 10.51 -8.69
N PHE A 49 6.43 10.85 -8.22
CA PHE A 49 5.31 11.25 -9.06
C PHE A 49 5.09 12.77 -9.10
N ARG A 50 6.10 13.56 -8.71
CA ARG A 50 6.11 15.03 -8.85
C ARG A 50 4.86 15.72 -8.31
N LEU A 51 4.47 15.40 -7.07
CA LEU A 51 3.31 16.01 -6.39
C LEU A 51 1.97 15.80 -7.12
N ASP A 52 1.80 14.67 -7.81
CA ASP A 52 0.52 14.27 -8.39
C ASP A 52 -0.61 14.29 -7.35
N ILE A 53 -1.78 14.83 -7.74
CA ILE A 53 -2.92 15.02 -6.82
C ILE A 53 -3.46 13.70 -6.27
N GLY A 54 -3.26 12.61 -7.00
CA GLY A 54 -3.61 11.25 -6.59
C GLY A 54 -2.91 10.82 -5.31
N ILE A 55 -1.73 11.36 -4.99
CA ILE A 55 -1.00 11.04 -3.75
C ILE A 55 -1.78 11.48 -2.53
N PHE A 56 -2.44 12.64 -2.59
CA PHE A 56 -3.30 13.12 -1.50
C PHE A 56 -4.55 12.25 -1.35
N ILE A 57 -5.12 11.77 -2.46
CA ILE A 57 -6.25 10.85 -2.44
C ILE A 57 -5.82 9.53 -1.77
N ALA A 58 -4.66 8.97 -2.15
CA ALA A 58 -4.09 7.77 -1.55
C ALA A 58 -3.81 7.95 -0.05
N LEU A 59 -3.26 9.09 0.36
CA LEU A 59 -3.04 9.44 1.77
C LEU A 59 -4.35 9.46 2.57
N ILE A 60 -5.38 10.10 2.05
CA ILE A 60 -6.70 10.18 2.71
C ILE A 60 -7.29 8.77 2.85
N ILE A 61 -7.28 7.98 1.77
CA ILE A 61 -7.75 6.59 1.81
C ILE A 61 -6.97 5.78 2.83
N PHE A 62 -5.64 5.90 2.85
CA PHE A 62 -4.77 5.20 3.78
C PHE A 62 -5.13 5.50 5.22
N ILE A 63 -5.17 6.78 5.62
CA ILE A 63 -5.47 7.17 7.01
C ILE A 63 -6.84 6.66 7.45
N ILE A 64 -7.86 6.84 6.61
CA ILE A 64 -9.23 6.42 6.94
C ILE A 64 -9.32 4.90 7.06
N SER A 65 -8.71 4.17 6.13
CA SER A 65 -8.73 2.71 6.11
C SER A 65 -7.91 2.11 7.25
N PHE A 66 -6.77 2.73 7.58
CA PHE A 66 -5.85 2.29 8.62
C PHE A 66 -6.44 2.39 10.04
N PHE A 67 -7.22 3.45 10.31
CA PHE A 67 -7.87 3.66 11.62
C PHE A 67 -9.28 3.06 11.71
N ASN A 68 -9.83 2.52 10.62
CA ASN A 68 -11.12 1.81 10.60
C ASN A 68 -12.28 2.64 11.21
N ILE A 69 -12.54 3.83 10.65
CA ILE A 69 -13.53 4.78 11.18
C ILE A 69 -14.97 4.33 10.87
N LYS A 70 -15.58 3.54 11.77
CA LYS A 70 -16.85 2.81 11.52
C LYS A 70 -18.09 3.64 11.16
N LYS A 71 -18.24 4.87 11.66
CA LYS A 71 -19.56 5.55 11.72
C LYS A 71 -20.12 5.99 10.35
N MET A 72 -19.27 6.16 9.33
CA MET A 72 -19.69 6.59 7.99
C MET A 72 -18.84 5.98 6.86
N ASP A 73 -18.26 4.82 7.15
CA ASP A 73 -17.13 4.29 6.39
C ASP A 73 -17.48 3.93 4.94
N HIS A 74 -18.58 3.22 4.73
CA HIS A 74 -18.98 2.75 3.41
C HIS A 74 -19.32 3.89 2.43
N ILE A 75 -20.08 4.89 2.90
CA ILE A 75 -20.46 6.06 2.10
C ILE A 75 -19.21 6.81 1.67
N LEU A 76 -18.28 6.99 2.60
CA LEU A 76 -17.04 7.70 2.35
C LEU A 76 -16.10 6.93 1.40
N ASN A 77 -16.02 5.60 1.51
CA ASN A 77 -15.26 4.78 0.55
C ASN A 77 -15.85 4.86 -0.86
N ILE A 78 -17.18 4.86 -1.00
CA ILE A 78 -17.85 5.03 -2.31
C ILE A 78 -17.53 6.40 -2.91
N PHE A 79 -17.58 7.45 -2.09
CA PHE A 79 -17.22 8.80 -2.52
C PHE A 79 -15.74 8.89 -2.98
N LEU A 80 -14.83 8.29 -2.22
CA LEU A 80 -13.40 8.22 -2.60
C LEU A 80 -13.18 7.39 -3.87
N LEU A 81 -13.94 6.32 -4.09
CA LEU A 81 -13.90 5.54 -5.32
C LEU A 81 -14.35 6.37 -6.54
N ILE A 82 -15.41 7.15 -6.41
CA ILE A 82 -15.87 8.07 -7.46
C ILE A 82 -14.78 9.10 -7.78
N ILE A 83 -14.13 9.67 -6.76
CA ILE A 83 -13.00 10.59 -6.93
C ILE A 83 -11.84 9.91 -7.67
N LEU A 84 -11.50 8.66 -7.32
CA LEU A 84 -10.45 7.90 -8.02
C LEU A 84 -10.76 7.66 -9.49
N ILE A 85 -12.03 7.33 -9.81
CA ILE A 85 -12.48 7.14 -11.19
C ILE A 85 -12.38 8.45 -11.97
N LEU A 86 -12.81 9.58 -11.37
CA LEU A 86 -12.67 10.90 -11.98
C LEU A 86 -11.18 11.26 -12.17
N TYR A 87 -10.34 11.01 -11.18
CA TYR A 87 -8.89 11.21 -11.25
C TYR A 87 -8.28 10.47 -12.45
N LEU A 88 -8.62 9.18 -12.61
CA LEU A 88 -8.15 8.40 -13.75
C LEU A 88 -8.71 8.94 -15.08
N TYR A 89 -9.98 9.35 -15.12
CA TYR A 89 -10.62 9.92 -16.31
C TYR A 89 -9.92 11.20 -16.79
N TYR A 90 -9.48 12.06 -15.87
CA TYR A 90 -8.70 13.27 -16.17
C TYR A 90 -7.21 12.99 -16.49
N GLY A 91 -6.83 11.72 -16.72
CA GLY A 91 -5.47 11.36 -17.10
C GLY A 91 -4.51 11.18 -15.92
N GLY A 92 -5.05 10.93 -14.72
CA GLY A 92 -4.25 10.62 -13.53
C GLY A 92 -3.33 9.41 -13.69
N ASN A 93 -2.32 9.33 -12.83
CA ASN A 93 -1.35 8.25 -12.83
C ASN A 93 -1.98 6.90 -12.47
N LYS A 94 -1.79 5.91 -13.35
CA LYS A 94 -2.36 4.57 -13.20
C LYS A 94 -1.84 3.83 -11.97
N ILE A 95 -0.56 4.01 -11.60
CA ILE A 95 0.04 3.32 -10.45
C ILE A 95 -0.61 3.80 -9.16
N ILE A 96 -0.71 5.12 -8.99
CA ILE A 96 -1.36 5.73 -7.82
C ILE A 96 -2.82 5.30 -7.70
N PHE A 97 -3.51 5.19 -8.83
CA PHE A 97 -4.88 4.68 -8.89
C PHE A 97 -4.96 3.22 -8.41
N VAL A 98 -4.07 2.34 -8.89
CA VAL A 98 -4.00 0.93 -8.47
C VAL A 98 -3.69 0.82 -6.98
N ASP A 99 -2.70 1.57 -6.47
CA ASP A 99 -2.35 1.58 -5.04
C ASP A 99 -3.54 2.00 -4.17
N SER A 100 -4.25 3.04 -4.60
CA SER A 100 -5.42 3.54 -3.90
C SER A 100 -6.57 2.52 -3.87
N ILE A 101 -6.76 1.78 -4.97
CA ILE A 101 -7.71 0.67 -5.01
C ILE A 101 -7.28 -0.46 -4.08
N LEU A 102 -6.00 -0.82 -4.08
CA LEU A 102 -5.47 -1.87 -3.21
C LEU A 102 -5.71 -1.57 -1.73
N LEU A 103 -5.54 -0.32 -1.29
CA LEU A 103 -5.87 0.09 0.07
C LEU A 103 -7.33 -0.22 0.44
N LEU A 104 -8.26 0.07 -0.47
CA LEU A 104 -9.67 -0.26 -0.31
C LEU A 104 -9.88 -1.78 -0.31
N ILE A 105 -9.24 -2.51 -1.23
CA ILE A 105 -9.33 -3.99 -1.28
C ILE A 105 -8.88 -4.60 0.04
N PHE A 106 -7.71 -4.23 0.57
CA PHE A 106 -7.23 -4.77 1.85
C PHE A 106 -8.17 -4.47 3.00
N LYS A 107 -8.78 -3.28 3.01
CA LYS A 107 -9.83 -2.94 3.99
C LYS A 107 -11.05 -3.85 3.88
N TYR A 108 -11.54 -4.09 2.67
CA TYR A 108 -12.71 -4.96 2.47
C TYR A 108 -12.37 -6.44 2.73
N LEU A 109 -11.16 -6.88 2.43
CA LEU A 109 -10.66 -8.20 2.83
C LEU A 109 -10.66 -8.36 4.36
N TYR A 110 -10.24 -7.32 5.09
CA TYR A 110 -10.35 -7.28 6.55
C TYR A 110 -11.80 -7.36 7.04
N TYR A 111 -12.72 -6.61 6.43
CA TYR A 111 -14.15 -6.66 6.80
C TYR A 111 -14.82 -7.99 6.48
N SER A 112 -14.42 -8.64 5.39
CA SER A 112 -14.92 -9.97 5.03
C SER A 112 -14.38 -11.09 5.93
N GLY A 113 -13.36 -10.80 6.75
CA GLY A 113 -12.66 -11.81 7.55
C GLY A 113 -11.67 -12.67 6.77
N LEU A 114 -11.49 -12.44 5.46
CA LEU A 114 -10.45 -13.12 4.66
C LEU A 114 -9.05 -12.74 5.15
N LEU A 115 -8.85 -11.48 5.54
CA LEU A 115 -7.67 -11.03 6.27
C LEU A 115 -8.04 -10.90 7.75
N MET A 116 -7.86 -11.97 8.51
CA MET A 116 -8.26 -12.05 9.93
C MET A 116 -7.47 -11.11 10.85
N GLY A 117 -6.22 -10.78 10.49
CA GLY A 117 -5.32 -9.96 11.30
C GLY A 117 -5.45 -8.47 11.03
N GLY A 118 -5.72 -7.69 12.08
CA GLY A 118 -5.64 -6.23 12.02
C GLY A 118 -4.22 -5.72 11.80
N ALA A 119 -3.21 -6.44 12.28
CA ALA A 119 -1.80 -6.15 12.02
C ALA A 119 -1.42 -6.44 10.56
N ASP A 120 -1.82 -7.61 10.05
CA ASP A 120 -1.54 -8.04 8.67
C ASP A 120 -2.13 -7.07 7.66
N THR A 121 -3.39 -6.68 7.84
CA THR A 121 -4.05 -5.71 6.96
C THR A 121 -3.30 -4.38 6.91
N LYS A 122 -2.87 -3.88 8.08
CA LYS A 122 -2.09 -2.64 8.18
C LYS A 122 -0.71 -2.77 7.55
N ALA A 123 -0.07 -3.93 7.67
CA ALA A 123 1.18 -4.24 6.99
C ALA A 123 0.99 -4.19 5.48
N MET A 124 -0.04 -4.86 4.94
CA MET A 124 -0.35 -4.86 3.51
C MET A 124 -0.64 -3.46 2.99
N MET A 125 -1.46 -2.67 3.67
CA MET A 125 -1.73 -1.27 3.30
C MET A 125 -0.45 -0.43 3.25
N ALA A 126 0.45 -0.62 4.20
CA ALA A 126 1.71 0.12 4.25
C ALA A 126 2.71 -0.37 3.18
N ILE A 127 2.75 -1.66 2.87
CA ILE A 127 3.56 -2.22 1.77
C ILE A 127 3.11 -1.64 0.44
N THR A 128 1.80 -1.51 0.21
CA THR A 128 1.24 -0.90 -1.02
C THR A 128 1.82 0.47 -1.30
N LEU A 129 1.92 1.33 -0.29
CA LEU A 129 2.41 2.69 -0.47
C LEU A 129 3.94 2.76 -0.53
N LEU A 130 4.63 1.85 0.16
CA LEU A 130 6.08 1.82 0.20
C LEU A 130 6.67 1.24 -1.08
N ILE A 131 6.13 0.12 -1.56
CA ILE A 131 6.64 -0.65 -2.71
C ILE A 131 5.46 -0.95 -3.65
N PRO A 132 4.99 0.05 -4.42
CA PRO A 132 3.81 -0.08 -5.27
C PRO A 132 4.06 -0.94 -6.53
N TYR A 133 5.31 -1.08 -6.92
CA TYR A 133 5.73 -1.85 -8.08
C TYR A 133 6.92 -2.75 -7.74
N TYR A 134 7.17 -3.70 -8.63
CA TYR A 134 8.28 -4.64 -8.54
C TYR A 134 9.64 -3.97 -8.38
N PRO A 135 10.45 -4.40 -7.40
CA PRO A 135 11.81 -3.90 -7.27
C PRO A 135 12.68 -4.42 -8.43
N VAL A 136 12.88 -3.57 -9.44
CA VAL A 136 13.66 -3.84 -10.66
C VAL A 136 15.07 -4.36 -10.36
N THR A 137 15.62 -3.99 -9.19
CA THR A 137 16.95 -4.41 -8.74
C THR A 137 17.11 -5.93 -8.62
N PHE A 138 16.04 -6.67 -8.30
CA PHE A 138 16.10 -8.13 -8.15
C PHE A 138 15.60 -8.90 -9.37
N THR A 139 14.62 -8.34 -10.08
CA THR A 139 14.03 -9.01 -11.26
C THR A 139 14.85 -8.78 -12.52
N GLY A 140 15.66 -7.71 -12.59
CA GLY A 140 16.36 -7.29 -13.81
C GLY A 140 15.43 -6.81 -14.93
N LEU A 141 14.12 -6.80 -14.69
CA LEU A 141 13.07 -6.43 -15.64
C LEU A 141 12.39 -5.15 -15.16
N ASP A 142 12.41 -4.10 -15.97
CA ASP A 142 11.68 -2.87 -15.68
C ASP A 142 10.20 -3.05 -16.05
N ILE A 143 9.46 -3.62 -15.10
CA ILE A 143 8.03 -3.97 -15.23
C ILE A 143 7.16 -2.80 -14.73
N ARG A 144 7.74 -1.70 -14.26
CA ARG A 144 7.01 -0.57 -13.64
C ARG A 144 5.81 -0.09 -14.45
N THR A 145 5.95 0.01 -15.76
CA THR A 145 4.91 0.51 -16.67
C THR A 145 4.19 -0.58 -17.46
N GLN A 146 4.52 -1.86 -17.21
CA GLN A 146 3.94 -2.97 -17.93
C GLN A 146 2.58 -3.35 -17.35
N ILE A 147 1.76 -4.01 -18.17
CA ILE A 147 0.42 -4.49 -17.79
C ILE A 147 0.47 -5.35 -16.50
N VAL A 148 1.56 -6.07 -16.28
CA VAL A 148 1.77 -6.91 -15.09
C VAL A 148 1.74 -6.09 -13.80
N SER A 149 2.36 -4.90 -13.73
CA SER A 149 2.33 -4.09 -12.50
C SER A 149 0.95 -3.52 -12.17
N ILE A 150 0.03 -3.51 -13.16
CA ILE A 150 -1.35 -3.07 -13.00
C ILE A 150 -2.26 -4.25 -12.60
N ILE A 151 -2.11 -5.40 -13.27
CA ILE A 151 -2.97 -6.58 -13.04
C ILE A 151 -2.56 -7.32 -11.76
N PHE A 152 -1.25 -7.45 -11.54
CA PHE A 152 -0.68 -8.18 -10.42
C PHE A 152 0.39 -7.33 -9.74
N PRO A 153 -0.01 -6.30 -8.99
CA PRO A 153 0.91 -5.42 -8.29
C PRO A 153 1.64 -6.17 -7.16
N TYR A 154 2.86 -5.73 -6.86
CA TYR A 154 3.75 -6.37 -5.89
C TYR A 154 3.11 -6.67 -4.51
N PRO A 155 2.28 -5.79 -3.91
CA PRO A 155 1.62 -6.10 -2.63
C PRO A 155 0.69 -7.32 -2.71
N ILE A 156 -0.02 -7.52 -3.83
CA ILE A 156 -0.87 -8.70 -4.01
C ILE A 156 -0.01 -9.97 -4.05
N GLU A 157 1.15 -9.92 -4.72
CA GLU A 157 2.06 -11.04 -4.77
C GLU A 157 2.61 -11.39 -3.40
N VAL A 158 3.04 -10.38 -2.62
CA VAL A 158 3.46 -10.60 -1.22
C VAL A 158 2.36 -11.29 -0.42
N LEU A 159 1.09 -10.89 -0.59
CA LEU A 159 -0.03 -11.58 0.05
C LEU A 159 -0.10 -13.05 -0.37
N PHE A 160 -0.10 -13.33 -1.67
CA PHE A 160 -0.23 -14.71 -2.16
C PHE A 160 0.92 -15.61 -1.71
N TYR A 161 2.16 -15.13 -1.76
CA TYR A 161 3.31 -15.90 -1.26
C TYR A 161 3.32 -16.06 0.27
N SER A 162 2.66 -15.16 1.01
CA SER A 162 2.54 -15.31 2.47
C SER A 162 1.51 -16.34 2.90
N VAL A 163 0.56 -16.69 2.02
CA VAL A 163 -0.53 -17.64 2.29
C VAL A 163 -0.17 -19.07 1.89
N ILE A 164 0.73 -19.24 0.92
CA ILE A 164 1.23 -20.54 0.44
C ILE A 164 2.28 -21.08 1.41
#